data_AF-A0A7C5CJU4-F1
#
_entry.id   AF-A0A7C5CJU4-F1
#
_cell.length_a   1.000
_cell.length_b   1.000
_cell.length_c   1.000
_cell.angle_alpha   90.00
_cell.angle_beta   90.00
_cell.angle_gamma   90.00
#
_symmetry.space_group_name_H-M   'P 1'
#
loop_
_entity.id
_entity.type
_entity.pdbx_description
1 polymer ?
#
loop_
_entity_poly.entity_id
_entity_poly.type
_entity_poly.pdbx_seq_one_letter_code
_entity_poly.pdbx_strand_id
1 'polypeptide(L)'
;MSTIARGRIESGNILLDVAIKHGKGVKIIHNSKDHICLSIGEDAIKDDLTDDKYYGLIYDHILPLIPLDVNSEAILNQYKIKILRKIILEEIKLFLAENRLLARRALFSPYYFLLNHYRRKALLFVFLRQYFKFLARESLENIPYDVLNTTISLLIADGYLKRPYYDDKVGLGNRSLGIKSSPIDMLLNTVPYLSLLNLRVDIKSILKIISLLTTRISISDDLDLEEKVSQYAFLETDKGLSSLTIDLPFSIPYKQKIRLGGIINTAYLIEDENRGTYVLKKYHEWSGLKWLPIALWSLGAYYFDTSAKRRLLNEYSMNRDLKDLGFKVPGIYYVNLRDKFVVEEYVQGSLFRDVIIEGLTRGKMLDIIEIVLSEIAKVHKCGIVLGDANPTNIIVNNDQQDVFFIDLEQARYGNKSSWDLAILFFFTA
;
A
#
# COMPACT_ATOMS: atom_id res chain seq x y z
N MET A 1 26.15 -36.55 -9.21
CA MET A 1 26.07 -35.12 -8.81
C MET A 1 25.83 -35.08 -7.31
N SER A 2 26.74 -34.47 -6.55
CA SER A 2 26.61 -34.32 -5.09
C SER A 2 25.38 -33.48 -4.76
N THR A 3 24.67 -33.90 -3.70
CA THR A 3 23.59 -33.11 -3.12
C THR A 3 24.19 -32.00 -2.28
N ILE A 4 23.74 -30.77 -2.54
CA ILE A 4 24.17 -29.56 -1.86
C ILE A 4 23.36 -29.37 -0.57
N ALA A 5 22.03 -29.48 -0.68
CA ALA A 5 21.11 -29.34 0.43
C ALA A 5 19.85 -30.18 0.20
N ARG A 6 19.18 -30.56 1.27
CA ARG A 6 17.90 -31.26 1.27
C ARG A 6 16.91 -30.54 2.17
N GLY A 7 15.72 -30.36 1.67
CA GLY A 7 14.62 -29.84 2.44
C GLY A 7 13.34 -30.60 2.15
N ARG A 8 12.34 -30.35 2.98
CA ARG A 8 11.05 -31.03 2.91
C ARG A 8 9.91 -30.07 3.19
N ILE A 9 8.77 -30.29 2.55
CA ILE A 9 7.49 -29.72 2.95
C ILE A 9 6.60 -30.88 3.40
N GLU A 10 6.04 -30.78 4.60
CA GLU A 10 5.11 -31.75 5.18
C GLU A 10 3.75 -31.08 5.35
N SER A 11 2.74 -31.50 4.59
CA SER A 11 1.38 -30.95 4.73
C SER A 11 0.33 -32.03 4.63
N GLY A 12 -0.32 -32.32 5.76
CA GLY A 12 -1.26 -33.42 5.88
C GLY A 12 -0.58 -34.74 5.53
N ASN A 13 -1.09 -35.43 4.50
CA ASN A 13 -0.50 -36.68 4.02
C ASN A 13 0.50 -36.48 2.89
N ILE A 14 0.72 -35.25 2.41
CA ILE A 14 1.60 -34.98 1.26
C ILE A 14 3.00 -34.65 1.76
N LEU A 15 3.97 -35.41 1.25
CA LEU A 15 5.40 -35.24 1.49
C LEU A 15 6.09 -34.74 0.22
N LEU A 16 6.70 -33.57 0.28
CA LEU A 16 7.53 -33.04 -0.81
C LEU A 16 9.00 -32.95 -0.37
N ASP A 17 9.83 -33.87 -0.83
CA ASP A 17 11.28 -33.80 -0.62
C ASP A 17 11.96 -33.07 -1.77
N VAL A 18 12.82 -32.10 -1.47
CA VAL A 18 13.58 -31.33 -2.45
C VAL A 18 15.07 -31.51 -2.19
N ALA A 19 15.79 -32.05 -3.16
CA ALA A 19 17.23 -32.17 -3.16
C ALA A 19 17.84 -31.14 -4.13
N ILE A 20 18.56 -30.16 -3.58
CA ILE A 20 19.35 -29.21 -4.36
C ILE A 20 20.66 -29.88 -4.76
N LYS A 21 21.01 -29.87 -6.05
CA LYS A 21 22.22 -30.51 -6.60
C LYS A 21 22.96 -29.54 -7.50
N HIS A 22 24.25 -29.76 -7.72
CA HIS A 22 24.96 -29.02 -8.76
C HIS A 22 24.40 -29.35 -10.15
N GLY A 23 24.31 -28.34 -11.01
CA GLY A 23 23.82 -28.47 -12.39
C GLY A 23 22.55 -27.68 -12.65
N LYS A 24 21.89 -28.01 -13.78
CA LYS A 24 20.78 -27.24 -14.36
C LYS A 24 19.45 -27.98 -14.28
N GLY A 25 18.37 -27.21 -14.29
CA GLY A 25 16.99 -27.69 -14.46
C GLY A 25 16.36 -28.31 -13.21
N VAL A 26 15.16 -28.84 -13.40
CA VAL A 26 14.35 -29.48 -12.36
C VAL A 26 13.96 -30.88 -12.84
N LYS A 27 14.07 -31.89 -11.97
CA LYS A 27 13.70 -33.28 -12.30
C LYS A 27 12.87 -33.90 -11.18
N ILE A 28 11.82 -34.63 -11.54
CA ILE A 28 11.09 -35.48 -10.59
C ILE A 28 11.86 -36.80 -10.45
N ILE A 29 12.37 -37.08 -9.26
CA ILE A 29 13.10 -38.32 -8.96
C ILE A 29 12.12 -39.44 -8.57
N HIS A 30 11.12 -39.11 -7.76
CA HIS A 30 10.13 -40.05 -7.27
C HIS A 30 8.74 -39.40 -7.22
N ASN A 31 7.71 -40.19 -7.52
CA ASN A 31 6.33 -39.75 -7.51
C ASN A 31 5.41 -40.93 -7.14
N SER A 32 5.03 -41.04 -5.88
CA SER A 32 3.95 -41.91 -5.40
C SER A 32 2.74 -41.06 -5.05
N LYS A 33 1.61 -41.67 -4.62
CA LYS A 33 0.36 -40.96 -4.29
C LYS A 33 0.57 -39.80 -3.31
N ASP A 34 1.39 -40.05 -2.27
CA ASP A 34 1.54 -39.16 -1.11
C ASP A 34 2.96 -38.60 -0.99
N HIS A 35 3.91 -39.01 -1.84
CA HIS A 35 5.30 -38.57 -1.77
C HIS A 35 5.88 -38.18 -3.13
N ILE A 36 6.40 -36.96 -3.22
CA ILE A 36 7.08 -36.42 -4.40
C ILE A 36 8.52 -36.07 -4.00
N CYS A 37 9.50 -36.50 -4.79
CA CYS A 37 10.89 -36.10 -4.63
C CYS A 37 11.37 -35.33 -5.85
N LEU A 38 11.89 -34.12 -5.63
CA LEU A 38 12.39 -33.23 -6.66
C LEU A 38 13.92 -33.08 -6.55
N SER A 39 14.58 -33.06 -7.70
CA SER A 39 15.94 -32.57 -7.84
C SER A 39 15.90 -31.18 -8.45
N ILE A 40 16.45 -30.18 -7.78
CA ILE A 40 16.60 -28.83 -8.32
C ILE A 40 18.09 -28.55 -8.52
N GLY A 41 18.46 -28.15 -9.74
CA GLY A 41 19.80 -27.70 -10.04
C GLY A 41 20.08 -26.32 -9.45
N GLU A 42 21.24 -26.13 -8.81
CA GLU A 42 21.69 -24.85 -8.27
C GLU A 42 21.64 -23.71 -9.31
N ASP A 43 22.04 -24.00 -10.55
CA ASP A 43 22.01 -23.01 -11.64
C ASP A 43 20.58 -22.57 -11.93
N ALA A 44 19.60 -23.46 -11.78
CA ALA A 44 18.20 -23.12 -12.00
C ALA A 44 17.69 -22.13 -10.94
N ILE A 45 18.15 -22.25 -9.70
CA ILE A 45 17.83 -21.33 -8.61
C ILE A 45 18.46 -19.95 -8.89
N LYS A 46 19.74 -19.94 -9.30
CA LYS A 46 20.46 -18.70 -9.64
C LYS A 46 19.80 -17.98 -10.81
N ASP A 47 19.54 -18.71 -11.89
CA ASP A 47 18.86 -18.20 -13.09
C ASP A 47 17.46 -17.62 -12.76
N ASP A 48 16.72 -18.25 -11.85
CA ASP A 48 15.39 -17.74 -11.43
C ASP A 48 15.51 -16.49 -10.55
N LEU A 49 16.56 -16.40 -9.72
CA LEU A 49 16.82 -15.24 -8.89
C LEU A 49 17.31 -14.02 -9.70
N THR A 50 18.13 -14.23 -10.73
CA THR A 50 18.74 -13.13 -11.50
C THR A 50 17.87 -12.65 -12.64
N ASP A 51 17.31 -13.59 -13.42
CA ASP A 51 16.70 -13.29 -14.72
C ASP A 51 15.20 -13.65 -14.77
N ASP A 52 14.60 -14.01 -13.62
CA ASP A 52 13.22 -14.48 -13.52
C ASP A 52 12.90 -15.58 -14.54
N LYS A 53 13.91 -16.41 -14.84
CA LYS A 53 13.86 -17.41 -15.90
C LYS A 53 12.76 -18.44 -15.70
N TYR A 54 12.26 -18.62 -14.48
CA TYR A 54 11.14 -19.50 -14.18
C TYR A 54 10.00 -18.76 -13.49
N TYR A 55 9.95 -17.42 -13.60
CA TYR A 55 8.93 -16.59 -12.97
C TYR A 55 8.86 -16.76 -11.44
N GLY A 56 9.98 -17.12 -10.83
CA GLY A 56 10.07 -17.43 -9.42
C GLY A 56 9.43 -18.75 -9.01
N LEU A 57 8.97 -19.57 -9.96
CA LEU A 57 8.39 -20.87 -9.65
C LEU A 57 9.42 -21.80 -9.03
N ILE A 58 10.73 -21.65 -9.26
CA ILE A 58 11.71 -22.52 -8.60
C ILE A 58 11.92 -22.07 -7.17
N TYR A 59 12.23 -20.79 -6.97
CA TYR A 59 12.57 -20.32 -5.64
C TYR A 59 11.39 -20.29 -4.67
N ASP A 60 10.15 -20.20 -5.18
CA ASP A 60 8.94 -20.29 -4.34
C ASP A 60 8.84 -21.62 -3.59
N HIS A 61 9.42 -22.71 -4.14
CA HIS A 61 9.44 -24.03 -3.48
C HIS A 61 10.57 -24.16 -2.45
N ILE A 62 11.50 -23.19 -2.38
CA ILE A 62 12.62 -23.21 -1.43
C ILE A 62 12.22 -22.54 -0.10
N LEU A 63 11.44 -21.47 -0.17
CA LEU A 63 10.95 -20.72 0.99
C LEU A 63 10.30 -21.61 2.07
N PRO A 64 9.35 -22.51 1.75
CA PRO A 64 8.68 -23.35 2.73
C PRO A 64 9.50 -24.57 3.19
N LEU A 65 10.71 -24.81 2.66
CA LEU A 65 11.44 -26.04 2.99
C LEU A 65 11.93 -26.06 4.44
N ILE A 66 11.60 -27.14 5.14
CA ILE A 66 12.19 -27.55 6.40
C ILE A 66 13.51 -28.29 6.09
N PRO A 67 14.66 -27.86 6.62
CA PRO A 67 15.93 -28.53 6.38
C PRO A 67 15.97 -29.93 7.00
N LEU A 68 16.59 -30.90 6.31
CA LEU A 68 16.72 -32.27 6.82
C LEU A 68 17.99 -32.52 7.64
N ASP A 69 18.97 -31.61 7.59
CA ASP A 69 20.23 -31.68 8.32
C ASP A 69 20.84 -30.28 8.49
N VAL A 70 21.80 -30.14 9.42
CA VAL A 70 22.42 -28.85 9.79
C VAL A 70 23.15 -28.18 8.60
N ASN A 71 23.77 -28.96 7.72
CA ASN A 71 24.43 -28.40 6.54
C ASN A 71 23.39 -27.88 5.53
N SER A 72 22.31 -28.65 5.33
CA SER A 72 21.17 -28.22 4.54
C SER A 72 20.50 -26.97 5.11
N GLU A 73 20.39 -26.83 6.44
CA GLU A 73 19.84 -25.65 7.10
C GLU A 73 20.63 -24.38 6.76
N ALA A 74 21.95 -24.40 6.95
CA ALA A 74 22.79 -23.24 6.65
C ALA A 74 22.64 -22.78 5.19
N ILE A 75 22.64 -23.72 4.25
CA ILE A 75 22.53 -23.44 2.82
C ILE A 75 21.12 -22.96 2.45
N LEU A 76 20.07 -23.63 2.93
CA LEU A 76 18.69 -23.23 2.67
C LEU A 76 18.40 -21.84 3.25
N ASN A 77 18.89 -21.53 4.44
CA ASN A 77 18.73 -20.21 5.04
C ASN A 77 19.42 -19.12 4.20
N GLN A 78 20.60 -19.38 3.63
CA GLN A 78 21.24 -18.45 2.69
C GLN A 78 20.40 -18.23 1.42
N TYR A 79 19.78 -19.27 0.87
CA TYR A 79 18.84 -19.11 -0.25
C TYR A 79 17.60 -18.31 0.17
N LYS A 80 16.97 -18.66 1.30
CA LYS A 80 15.79 -17.95 1.81
C LYS A 80 16.05 -16.45 1.97
N ILE A 81 17.20 -16.03 2.51
CA ILE A 81 17.58 -14.61 2.61
C ILE A 81 17.64 -13.94 1.23
N LYS A 82 18.30 -14.56 0.25
CA LYS A 82 18.41 -14.01 -1.11
C LYS A 82 17.04 -13.89 -1.79
N ILE A 83 16.19 -14.90 -1.62
CA ILE A 83 14.84 -14.96 -2.18
C ILE A 83 13.95 -13.90 -1.55
N LEU A 84 13.89 -13.83 -0.22
CA LEU A 84 13.11 -12.83 0.50
C LEU A 84 13.55 -11.41 0.15
N ARG A 85 14.85 -11.17 0.02
CA ARG A 85 15.38 -9.87 -0.42
C ARG A 85 14.85 -9.49 -1.81
N LYS A 86 14.89 -10.42 -2.78
CA LYS A 86 14.34 -10.19 -4.13
C LYS A 86 12.85 -9.87 -4.08
N ILE A 87 12.06 -10.71 -3.38
CA ILE A 87 10.63 -10.53 -3.21
C ILE A 87 10.31 -9.15 -2.61
N ILE A 88 10.94 -8.78 -1.50
CA ILE A 88 10.68 -7.50 -0.85
C ILE A 88 10.99 -6.32 -1.79
N LEU A 89 12.11 -6.37 -2.53
CA LEU A 89 12.46 -5.31 -3.47
C LEU A 89 11.47 -5.20 -4.63
N GLU A 90 10.94 -6.31 -5.12
CA GLU A 90 9.89 -6.34 -6.15
C GLU A 90 8.57 -5.77 -5.63
N GLU A 91 8.14 -6.20 -4.45
CA GLU A 91 6.92 -5.71 -3.81
C GLU A 91 7.00 -4.21 -3.52
N ILE A 92 8.16 -3.70 -3.11
CA ILE A 92 8.38 -2.25 -2.96
C ILE A 92 8.18 -1.52 -4.29
N LYS A 93 8.78 -2.01 -5.39
CA LYS A 93 8.64 -1.40 -6.72
C LYS A 93 7.18 -1.35 -7.16
N LEU A 94 6.44 -2.44 -6.94
CA LEU A 94 5.04 -2.54 -7.32
C LEU A 94 4.15 -1.66 -6.45
N PHE A 95 4.38 -1.65 -5.14
CA PHE A 95 3.69 -0.76 -4.22
C PHE A 95 3.88 0.71 -4.60
N LEU A 96 5.09 1.11 -4.98
CA LEU A 96 5.41 2.46 -5.42
C LEU A 96 4.73 2.83 -6.75
N ALA A 97 4.55 1.89 -7.66
CA ALA A 97 3.85 2.12 -8.92
C ALA A 97 2.36 2.43 -8.70
N GLU A 98 1.72 1.76 -7.73
CA GLU A 98 0.29 1.91 -7.46
C GLU A 98 -0.05 2.99 -6.43
N ASN A 99 0.78 3.13 -5.39
CA ASN A 99 0.44 3.86 -4.16
C ASN A 99 1.56 4.84 -3.75
N ARG A 100 2.21 5.49 -4.73
CA ARG A 100 3.34 6.41 -4.50
C ARG A 100 3.07 7.47 -3.43
N LEU A 101 1.85 8.00 -3.37
CA LEU A 101 1.44 9.01 -2.40
C LEU A 101 1.52 8.49 -0.96
N LEU A 102 1.18 7.22 -0.73
CA LEU A 102 1.24 6.58 0.58
C LEU A 102 2.64 6.11 0.95
N ALA A 103 3.56 5.98 -0.01
CA ALA A 103 4.83 5.29 0.18
C ALA A 103 5.66 5.78 1.37
N ARG A 104 5.59 7.08 1.70
CA ARG A 104 6.33 7.66 2.83
C ARG A 104 5.77 7.26 4.19
N ARG A 105 4.47 6.95 4.25
CA ARG A 105 3.67 6.72 5.46
C ARG A 105 3.18 5.28 5.60
N ALA A 106 3.25 4.49 4.53
CA ALA A 106 2.89 3.09 4.56
C ALA A 106 3.83 2.30 5.47
N LEU A 107 3.23 1.55 6.38
CA LEU A 107 3.90 0.66 7.30
C LEU A 107 3.48 -0.77 7.00
N PHE A 108 4.41 -1.70 7.15
CA PHE A 108 4.19 -3.10 6.80
C PHE A 108 4.65 -4.00 7.94
N SER A 109 3.91 -5.07 8.20
CA SER A 109 4.49 -6.22 8.89
C SER A 109 5.56 -6.85 7.97
N PRO A 110 6.68 -7.38 8.50
CA PRO A 110 7.71 -8.04 7.70
C PRO A 110 7.17 -9.13 6.76
N TYR A 111 6.10 -9.83 7.16
CA TYR A 111 5.47 -10.89 6.36
C TYR A 111 4.56 -10.37 5.23
N TYR A 112 4.23 -9.06 5.21
CA TYR A 112 3.40 -8.46 4.17
C TYR A 112 3.93 -8.76 2.78
N PHE A 113 5.24 -8.56 2.56
CA PHE A 113 5.86 -8.71 1.25
C PHE A 113 5.76 -10.15 0.74
N LEU A 114 6.00 -11.12 1.62
CA LEU A 114 5.87 -12.53 1.30
C LEU A 114 4.42 -12.89 0.92
N LEU A 115 3.44 -12.45 1.72
CA LEU A 115 2.04 -12.75 1.48
C LEU A 115 1.50 -12.06 0.24
N ASN A 116 1.87 -10.80 0.02
CA ASN A 116 1.44 -10.06 -1.16
C ASN A 116 2.04 -10.66 -2.44
N HIS A 117 3.28 -11.17 -2.39
CA HIS A 117 3.89 -11.92 -3.50
C HIS A 117 3.06 -13.13 -3.90
N TYR A 118 2.71 -14.00 -2.95
CA TYR A 118 1.86 -15.15 -3.23
C TYR A 118 0.44 -14.75 -3.64
N ARG A 119 -0.12 -13.68 -3.07
CA ARG A 119 -1.42 -13.13 -3.48
C ARG A 119 -1.41 -12.74 -4.94
N ARG A 120 -0.40 -11.98 -5.37
CA ARG A 120 -0.25 -11.57 -6.78
C ARG A 120 -0.11 -12.79 -7.68
N LYS A 121 0.73 -13.76 -7.34
CA LYS A 121 0.87 -15.00 -8.12
C LYS A 121 -0.44 -15.79 -8.20
N ALA A 122 -1.21 -15.87 -7.12
CA ALA A 122 -2.52 -16.52 -7.10
C ALA A 122 -3.59 -15.81 -7.96
N LEU A 123 -3.47 -14.48 -8.11
CA LEU A 123 -4.30 -13.69 -9.03
C LEU A 123 -3.86 -13.85 -10.48
N LEU A 124 -2.55 -13.91 -10.74
CA LEU A 124 -1.97 -14.07 -12.07
C LEU A 124 -2.18 -15.47 -12.65
N PHE A 125 -1.96 -16.50 -11.83
CA PHE A 125 -2.10 -17.91 -12.19
C PHE A 125 -3.36 -18.50 -11.54
N VAL A 126 -4.54 -18.13 -12.04
CA VAL A 126 -5.83 -18.51 -11.43
C VAL A 126 -5.97 -20.02 -11.23
N PHE A 127 -5.49 -20.84 -12.18
CA PHE A 127 -5.50 -22.31 -12.07
C PHE A 127 -4.60 -22.86 -10.96
N LEU A 128 -3.65 -22.06 -10.48
CA LEU A 128 -2.70 -22.37 -9.42
C LEU A 128 -3.01 -21.60 -8.13
N ARG A 129 -4.18 -20.99 -8.02
CA ARG A 129 -4.55 -20.16 -6.85
C ARG A 129 -4.40 -20.91 -5.54
N GLN A 130 -4.95 -22.13 -5.45
CA GLN A 130 -4.84 -22.96 -4.24
C GLN A 130 -3.38 -23.35 -3.95
N TYR A 131 -2.59 -23.57 -5.00
CA TYR A 131 -1.19 -23.88 -4.86
C TYR A 131 -0.37 -22.73 -4.24
N PHE A 132 -0.61 -21.50 -4.67
CA PHE A 132 0.05 -20.34 -4.08
C PHE A 132 -0.44 -20.01 -2.67
N LYS A 133 -1.71 -20.33 -2.35
CA LYS A 133 -2.20 -20.27 -0.96
C LYS A 133 -1.47 -21.27 -0.05
N PHE A 134 -1.32 -22.50 -0.53
CA PHE A 134 -0.54 -23.54 0.14
C PHE A 134 0.90 -23.07 0.40
N LEU A 135 1.61 -22.62 -0.63
CA LEU A 135 2.98 -22.11 -0.47
C LEU A 135 3.07 -20.92 0.49
N ALA A 136 2.07 -20.03 0.49
CA ALA A 136 2.00 -18.91 1.42
C ALA A 136 1.90 -19.38 2.87
N ARG A 137 1.02 -20.36 3.14
CA ARG A 137 0.85 -20.95 4.47
C ARG A 137 2.14 -21.62 4.95
N GLU A 138 2.69 -22.53 4.15
CA GLU A 138 3.91 -23.26 4.50
C GLU A 138 5.10 -22.32 4.68
N SER A 139 5.18 -21.24 3.89
CA SER A 139 6.24 -20.25 4.06
C SER A 139 6.06 -19.40 5.31
N LEU A 140 4.83 -19.09 5.73
CA LEU A 140 4.58 -18.42 7.01
C LEU A 140 5.02 -19.28 8.20
N GLU A 141 4.77 -20.59 8.13
CA GLU A 141 5.08 -21.53 9.22
C GLU A 141 6.58 -21.89 9.25
N ASN A 142 7.21 -22.10 8.09
CA ASN A 142 8.54 -22.73 8.00
C ASN A 142 9.71 -21.76 7.72
N ILE A 143 9.46 -20.45 7.59
CA ILE A 143 10.56 -19.46 7.50
C ILE A 143 11.01 -19.10 8.92
N PRO A 144 12.29 -19.37 9.28
CA PRO A 144 12.80 -19.01 10.59
C PRO A 144 12.75 -17.50 10.83
N TYR A 145 12.39 -17.10 12.05
CA TYR A 145 12.36 -15.69 12.43
C TYR A 145 13.69 -14.98 12.17
N ASP A 146 14.82 -15.62 12.49
CA ASP A 146 16.16 -15.06 12.28
C ASP A 146 16.49 -14.81 10.81
N VAL A 147 16.01 -15.67 9.90
CA VAL A 147 16.19 -15.51 8.45
C VAL A 147 15.45 -14.27 7.95
N LEU A 148 14.19 -14.09 8.40
CA LEU A 148 13.40 -12.92 8.05
C LEU A 148 14.01 -11.65 8.65
N ASN A 149 14.35 -11.66 9.94
CA ASN A 149 14.94 -10.50 10.63
C ASN A 149 16.29 -10.09 10.05
N THR A 150 17.13 -11.06 9.68
CA THR A 150 18.39 -10.81 8.99
C THR A 150 18.14 -10.12 7.65
N THR A 151 17.17 -10.62 6.87
CA THR A 151 16.81 -10.03 5.57
C THR A 151 16.31 -8.59 5.72
N ILE A 152 15.42 -8.34 6.68
CA ILE A 152 14.90 -7.00 6.98
C ILE A 152 16.03 -6.07 7.41
N SER A 153 16.92 -6.52 8.29
CA SER A 153 18.06 -5.72 8.77
C SER A 153 19.03 -5.34 7.66
N LEU A 154 19.31 -6.26 6.73
CA LEU A 154 20.11 -5.98 5.53
C LEU A 154 19.45 -4.92 4.65
N LEU A 155 18.13 -5.02 4.42
CA LEU A 155 17.39 -4.04 3.61
C LEU A 155 17.27 -2.67 4.28
N ILE A 156 17.25 -2.61 5.62
CA ILE A 156 17.35 -1.36 6.37
C ILE A 156 18.73 -0.75 6.19
N ALA A 157 19.80 -1.54 6.37
CA ALA A 157 21.18 -1.08 6.18
C ALA A 157 21.43 -0.54 4.76
N ASP A 158 20.82 -1.17 3.75
CA ASP A 158 20.90 -0.72 2.35
C ASP A 158 20.00 0.48 2.01
N GLY A 159 19.20 0.96 2.97
CA GLY A 159 18.32 2.13 2.85
C GLY A 159 17.00 1.88 2.10
N TYR A 160 16.65 0.63 1.81
CA TYR A 160 15.39 0.27 1.16
C TYR A 160 14.22 0.24 2.16
N LEU A 161 14.48 -0.21 3.38
CA LEU A 161 13.51 -0.17 4.48
C LEU A 161 14.01 0.81 5.56
N LYS A 162 13.10 1.20 6.46
CA LYS A 162 13.41 1.95 7.68
C LYS A 162 12.65 1.35 8.85
N ARG A 163 13.20 1.49 10.07
CA ARG A 163 12.46 1.20 11.30
C ARG A 163 11.60 2.43 11.66
N PRO A 164 10.27 2.30 11.70
CA PRO A 164 9.41 3.35 12.23
C PRO A 164 9.45 3.32 13.77
N TYR A 165 8.63 4.14 14.43
CA TYR A 165 8.42 4.10 15.88
C TYR A 165 7.84 2.75 16.36
N TYR A 166 7.14 2.02 15.48
CA TYR A 166 6.56 0.71 15.76
C TYR A 166 7.58 -0.40 15.49
N ASP A 167 8.19 -0.94 16.55
CA ASP A 167 9.31 -1.91 16.45
C ASP A 167 9.01 -3.18 15.64
N ASP A 168 7.74 -3.59 15.58
CA ASP A 168 7.30 -4.77 14.85
C ASP A 168 6.89 -4.48 13.39
N LYS A 169 7.04 -3.23 12.95
CA LYS A 169 6.72 -2.79 11.57
C LYS A 169 7.97 -2.31 10.85
N VAL A 170 7.86 -2.21 9.52
CA VAL A 170 8.84 -1.61 8.64
C VAL A 170 8.19 -0.57 7.74
N GLY A 171 8.87 0.55 7.54
CA GLY A 171 8.49 1.56 6.55
C GLY A 171 9.42 1.52 5.34
N LEU A 172 9.04 2.24 4.28
CA LEU A 172 9.92 2.42 3.12
C LEU A 172 11.03 3.43 3.40
N GLY A 173 12.26 3.05 3.11
CA GLY A 173 13.45 3.91 3.22
C GLY A 173 13.62 4.84 2.02
N ASN A 174 14.54 5.80 2.15
CA ASN A 174 14.77 6.83 1.13
C ASN A 174 15.18 6.26 -0.23
N ARG A 175 15.95 5.17 -0.25
CA ARG A 175 16.36 4.51 -1.49
C ARG A 175 15.17 3.94 -2.24
N SER A 176 14.19 3.39 -1.52
CA SER A 176 12.94 2.92 -2.11
C SER A 176 12.13 4.06 -2.70
N LEU A 177 11.97 5.17 -1.98
CA LEU A 177 11.21 6.33 -2.47
C LEU A 177 11.81 6.97 -3.74
N GLY A 178 13.13 6.81 -3.94
CA GLY A 178 13.84 7.24 -5.14
C GLY A 178 13.68 6.32 -6.36
N ILE A 179 13.09 5.12 -6.19
CA ILE A 179 12.83 4.21 -7.31
C ILE A 179 11.81 4.86 -8.25
N LYS A 180 12.19 4.94 -9.54
CA LYS A 180 11.28 5.25 -10.63
C LYS A 180 10.56 3.96 -11.02
N SER A 181 9.23 3.94 -10.86
CA SER A 181 8.37 2.80 -11.20
C SER A 181 7.14 3.33 -11.93
N SER A 182 6.86 2.81 -13.12
CA SER A 182 5.69 3.17 -13.91
C SER A 182 4.58 2.10 -13.79
N PRO A 183 3.29 2.49 -13.88
CA PRO A 183 2.20 1.52 -14.10
C PRO A 183 2.39 0.64 -15.34
N ILE A 184 3.15 1.10 -16.34
CA ILE A 184 3.51 0.32 -17.53
C ILE A 184 4.53 -0.77 -17.17
N ASP A 185 5.51 -0.47 -16.31
CA ASP A 185 6.45 -1.48 -15.80
C ASP A 185 5.70 -2.56 -15.02
N MET A 186 4.64 -2.17 -14.29
CA MET A 186 3.75 -3.11 -13.61
C MET A 186 3.02 -4.02 -14.59
N LEU A 187 2.48 -3.49 -15.70
CA LEU A 187 1.81 -4.29 -16.72
C LEU A 187 2.79 -5.28 -17.39
N LEU A 188 4.00 -4.84 -17.73
CA LEU A 188 5.00 -5.69 -18.37
C LEU A 188 5.52 -6.80 -17.45
N ASN A 189 5.66 -6.51 -16.15
CA ASN A 189 6.07 -7.51 -15.15
C ASN A 189 4.92 -8.42 -14.69
N THR A 190 3.66 -8.07 -14.98
CA THR A 190 2.49 -8.88 -14.61
C THR A 190 1.94 -9.72 -15.74
N VAL A 191 2.33 -9.52 -17.01
CA VAL A 191 1.82 -10.32 -18.15
C VAL A 191 2.65 -11.59 -18.32
N PRO A 192 2.19 -12.75 -17.81
CA PRO A 192 2.99 -13.98 -17.80
C PRO A 192 3.04 -14.60 -19.20
N TYR A 193 1.99 -14.37 -20.00
CA TYR A 193 1.75 -15.08 -21.27
C TYR A 193 2.71 -14.69 -22.40
N LEU A 194 3.20 -13.46 -22.43
CA LEU A 194 4.13 -13.01 -23.48
C LEU A 194 5.56 -13.55 -23.24
N SER A 195 5.98 -13.69 -21.99
CA SER A 195 7.25 -14.31 -21.61
C SER A 195 7.17 -15.83 -21.50
N LEU A 196 5.99 -16.42 -21.24
CA LEU A 196 5.77 -17.88 -21.28
C LEU A 196 6.21 -18.52 -22.60
N LEU A 197 6.13 -17.76 -23.69
CA LEU A 197 6.55 -18.16 -25.03
C LEU A 197 8.08 -18.14 -25.22
N ASN A 198 8.84 -17.41 -24.40
CA ASN A 198 10.30 -17.25 -24.50
C ASN A 198 11.10 -18.13 -23.51
N LEU A 199 10.45 -19.05 -22.80
CA LEU A 199 11.09 -19.83 -21.74
C LEU A 199 12.00 -20.91 -22.31
N ARG A 200 13.31 -20.68 -22.23
CA ARG A 200 14.38 -21.60 -22.66
C ARG A 200 14.70 -22.70 -21.64
N VAL A 201 13.70 -23.25 -20.93
CA VAL A 201 13.91 -24.40 -20.00
C VAL A 201 12.66 -25.27 -19.86
N ASP A 202 12.84 -26.49 -19.35
CA ASP A 202 11.86 -27.56 -19.14
C ASP A 202 10.74 -27.21 -18.15
N ILE A 203 9.90 -26.25 -18.55
CA ILE A 203 8.67 -25.85 -17.85
C ILE A 203 7.65 -26.97 -17.81
N LYS A 204 7.73 -27.95 -18.71
CA LYS A 204 6.87 -29.12 -18.66
C LYS A 204 7.09 -29.87 -17.35
N SER A 205 8.34 -30.03 -16.89
CA SER A 205 8.62 -30.63 -15.60
C SER A 205 8.06 -29.81 -14.43
N ILE A 206 8.21 -28.49 -14.44
CA ILE A 206 7.69 -27.61 -13.37
C ILE A 206 6.16 -27.58 -13.37
N LEU A 207 5.51 -27.38 -14.51
CA LEU A 207 4.05 -27.41 -14.62
C LEU A 207 3.49 -28.80 -14.30
N LYS A 208 4.23 -29.88 -14.60
CA LYS A 208 3.86 -31.23 -14.18
C LYS A 208 3.95 -31.39 -12.66
N ILE A 209 4.99 -30.85 -12.03
CA ILE A 209 5.11 -30.82 -10.56
C ILE A 209 3.93 -30.05 -9.96
N ILE A 210 3.70 -28.83 -10.46
CA ILE A 210 2.61 -27.97 -10.02
C ILE A 210 1.26 -28.66 -10.24
N SER A 211 1.03 -29.27 -11.40
CA SER A 211 -0.21 -30.02 -11.69
C SER A 211 -0.40 -31.24 -10.78
N LEU A 212 0.68 -31.94 -10.43
CA LEU A 212 0.63 -33.05 -9.48
C LEU A 212 0.33 -32.54 -8.06
N LEU A 213 0.93 -31.41 -7.68
CA LEU A 213 0.70 -30.77 -6.39
C LEU A 213 -0.72 -30.20 -6.31
N THR A 214 -1.22 -29.48 -7.32
CA THR A 214 -2.57 -28.89 -7.33
C THR A 214 -3.67 -29.95 -7.28
N THR A 215 -3.51 -31.07 -7.99
CA THR A 215 -4.51 -32.14 -7.99
C THR A 215 -4.59 -32.89 -6.66
N ARG A 216 -3.48 -32.93 -5.91
CA ARG A 216 -3.36 -33.66 -4.64
C ARG A 216 -3.59 -32.77 -3.42
N ILE A 217 -3.21 -31.51 -3.52
CA ILE A 217 -3.58 -30.42 -2.61
C ILE A 217 -5.03 -30.02 -2.95
N SER A 218 -5.95 -31.00 -2.89
CA SER A 218 -7.36 -30.72 -2.69
C SER A 218 -7.55 -30.47 -1.20
N ILE A 219 -7.02 -29.34 -0.74
CA ILE A 219 -7.19 -28.87 0.63
C ILE A 219 -8.11 -27.67 0.55
N SER A 220 -9.15 -27.71 1.38
CA SER A 220 -9.94 -26.56 1.81
C SER A 220 -9.02 -25.56 2.53
N ASP A 221 -8.11 -24.92 1.80
CA ASP A 221 -7.22 -23.92 2.36
C ASP A 221 -8.05 -22.67 2.67
N ASP A 222 -8.42 -22.57 3.94
CA ASP A 222 -9.14 -21.47 4.56
C ASP A 222 -8.26 -20.22 4.75
N LEU A 223 -7.05 -20.23 4.20
CA LEU A 223 -6.21 -19.04 4.17
C LEU A 223 -6.86 -18.03 3.21
N ASP A 224 -7.64 -17.11 3.78
CA ASP A 224 -8.01 -15.88 3.10
C ASP A 224 -6.77 -14.99 2.97
N LEU A 225 -6.04 -15.23 1.89
CA LEU A 225 -4.82 -14.49 1.56
C LEU A 225 -5.12 -13.02 1.27
N GLU A 226 -6.34 -12.68 0.84
CA GLU A 226 -6.72 -11.29 0.63
C GLU A 226 -6.92 -10.58 1.98
N GLU A 227 -7.62 -11.21 2.91
CA GLU A 227 -7.80 -10.71 4.28
C GLU A 227 -6.48 -10.66 5.06
N LYS A 228 -5.60 -11.67 4.94
CA LYS A 228 -4.30 -11.61 5.62
C LYS A 228 -3.41 -10.50 5.08
N VAL A 229 -3.33 -10.32 3.77
CA VAL A 229 -2.49 -9.24 3.20
C VAL A 229 -2.96 -7.87 3.67
N SER A 230 -4.27 -7.65 3.76
CA SER A 230 -4.80 -6.38 4.25
C SER A 230 -4.44 -6.11 5.71
N GLN A 231 -4.51 -7.12 6.57
CA GLN A 231 -4.15 -7.01 7.98
C GLN A 231 -2.66 -6.71 8.21
N TYR A 232 -1.79 -6.81 7.19
CA TYR A 232 -0.34 -6.71 7.33
C TYR A 232 0.23 -5.40 6.76
N ALA A 233 -0.62 -4.49 6.28
CA ALA A 233 -0.21 -3.17 5.83
C ALA A 233 -1.07 -2.08 6.47
N PHE A 234 -0.42 -0.98 6.88
CA PHE A 234 -0.97 -0.01 7.81
C PHE A 234 -0.65 1.42 7.42
N LEU A 235 -1.50 2.32 7.90
CA LEU A 235 -1.32 3.76 7.93
C LEU A 235 -1.47 4.24 9.36
N GLU A 236 -0.71 5.27 9.71
CA GLU A 236 -0.85 5.94 11.00
C GLU A 236 -2.02 6.94 10.95
N THR A 237 -2.87 6.90 11.96
CA THR A 237 -3.98 7.83 12.19
C THR A 237 -3.88 8.39 13.62
N ASP A 238 -4.71 9.39 13.95
CA ASP A 238 -4.74 9.97 15.29
C ASP A 238 -5.32 9.03 16.36
N LYS A 239 -5.85 7.87 15.95
CA LYS A 239 -6.27 6.79 16.85
C LYS A 239 -5.26 5.62 16.89
N GLY A 240 -4.13 5.74 16.18
CA GLY A 240 -3.10 4.72 16.08
C GLY A 240 -3.03 4.09 14.69
N LEU A 241 -2.58 2.84 14.60
CA LEU A 241 -2.44 2.15 13.33
C LEU A 241 -3.79 1.69 12.78
N SER A 242 -4.06 2.05 11.53
CA SER A 242 -5.21 1.57 10.75
C SER A 242 -4.71 0.69 9.61
N SER A 243 -5.29 -0.49 9.41
CA SER A 243 -4.95 -1.32 8.25
C SER A 243 -5.47 -0.70 6.96
N LEU A 244 -4.73 -0.87 5.86
CA LEU A 244 -5.06 -0.35 4.54
C LEU A 244 -6.39 -0.85 3.96
N THR A 245 -6.96 -1.94 4.49
CA THR A 245 -8.16 -2.58 3.91
C THR A 245 -9.19 -3.04 4.95
N ILE A 246 -9.11 -2.57 6.19
CA ILE A 246 -10.18 -2.85 7.16
C ILE A 246 -11.47 -2.18 6.69
N ASP A 247 -12.49 -2.99 6.41
CA ASP A 247 -13.89 -2.57 6.42
C ASP A 247 -14.21 -2.06 7.83
N LEU A 248 -14.89 -0.92 7.96
CA LEU A 248 -15.14 -0.25 9.23
C LEU A 248 -15.44 -1.27 10.35
N PRO A 249 -14.75 -1.21 11.50
CA PRO A 249 -15.25 -1.92 12.66
C PRO A 249 -16.60 -1.26 12.97
N PHE A 250 -17.64 -2.08 12.93
CA PHE A 250 -19.03 -1.75 13.21
C PHE A 250 -19.82 -1.12 12.06
N SER A 251 -21.06 -1.61 11.93
CA SER A 251 -22.20 -0.80 11.54
C SER A 251 -22.22 0.41 12.47
N ILE A 252 -21.52 1.51 12.11
CA ILE A 252 -21.74 2.79 12.77
C ILE A 252 -23.24 3.02 12.64
N PRO A 253 -24.02 3.00 13.74
CA PRO A 253 -25.43 3.26 13.64
C PRO A 253 -25.52 4.70 13.15
N TYR A 254 -25.79 4.86 11.86
CA TYR A 254 -25.93 6.15 11.22
C TYR A 254 -27.23 6.80 11.70
N LYS A 255 -27.34 7.08 13.00
CA LYS A 255 -28.59 7.48 13.62
C LYS A 255 -29.01 8.85 13.11
N GLN A 256 -28.07 9.74 12.76
CA GLN A 256 -28.37 11.04 12.16
C GLN A 256 -27.26 11.46 11.18
N LYS A 257 -27.54 11.41 9.87
CA LYS A 257 -26.66 11.93 8.82
C LYS A 257 -27.14 13.33 8.43
N ILE A 258 -26.37 14.36 8.76
CA ILE A 258 -26.56 15.68 8.15
C ILE A 258 -25.54 15.80 7.02
N ARG A 259 -26.00 16.01 5.78
CA ARG A 259 -25.10 16.28 4.66
C ARG A 259 -24.53 17.68 4.84
N LEU A 260 -23.22 17.78 5.09
CA LEU A 260 -22.53 19.06 5.29
C LEU A 260 -22.30 19.80 3.97
N GLY A 261 -22.18 19.07 2.86
CA GLY A 261 -21.98 19.66 1.53
C GLY A 261 -21.21 18.75 0.58
N GLY A 262 -20.74 19.36 -0.52
CA GLY A 262 -19.91 18.72 -1.55
C GLY A 262 -20.69 18.41 -2.84
N ILE A 263 -20.20 18.97 -3.96
CA ILE A 263 -20.75 18.72 -5.31
C ILE A 263 -20.35 17.33 -5.80
N ILE A 264 -19.11 16.90 -5.51
CA ILE A 264 -18.54 15.65 -6.04
C ILE A 264 -18.20 14.64 -4.93
N ASN A 265 -17.67 15.10 -3.80
CA ASN A 265 -17.62 14.29 -2.57
C ASN A 265 -18.89 14.47 -1.76
N THR A 266 -19.21 13.46 -0.95
CA THR A 266 -20.28 13.57 0.03
C THR A 266 -19.67 13.59 1.43
N ALA A 267 -19.80 14.75 2.09
CA ALA A 267 -19.43 14.92 3.48
C ALA A 267 -20.67 14.78 4.37
N TYR A 268 -20.58 13.90 5.36
CA TYR A 268 -21.64 13.63 6.33
C TYR A 268 -21.15 13.94 7.73
N LEU A 269 -21.94 14.71 8.47
CA LEU A 269 -21.83 14.74 9.93
C LEU A 269 -22.41 13.45 10.47
N ILE A 270 -21.67 12.78 11.34
CA ILE A 270 -22.08 11.56 12.01
C ILE A 270 -21.93 11.76 13.51
N GLU A 271 -22.99 11.48 14.25
CA GLU A 271 -22.97 11.46 15.71
C GLU A 271 -22.94 10.02 16.21
N ASP A 272 -21.95 9.70 17.04
CA ASP A 272 -21.88 8.45 17.80
C ASP A 272 -22.23 8.77 19.26
N GLU A 273 -23.31 8.14 19.76
CA GLU A 273 -23.85 8.34 21.11
C GLU A 273 -22.80 8.14 22.22
N ASN A 274 -21.74 7.37 21.97
CA ASN A 274 -20.68 7.12 22.95
C ASN A 274 -19.34 7.76 22.60
N ARG A 275 -19.17 8.25 21.36
CA ARG A 275 -17.85 8.69 20.86
C ARG A 275 -17.81 10.12 20.34
N GLY A 276 -18.93 10.83 20.26
CA GLY A 276 -18.98 12.24 19.84
C GLY A 276 -19.28 12.42 18.35
N THR A 277 -18.99 13.62 17.83
CA THR A 277 -19.33 14.05 16.46
C THR A 277 -18.13 13.93 15.52
N TYR A 278 -18.38 13.43 14.32
CA TYR A 278 -17.38 13.09 13.31
C TYR A 278 -17.79 13.57 11.92
N VAL A 279 -16.80 13.72 11.04
CA VAL A 279 -17.02 13.97 9.61
C VAL A 279 -16.62 12.74 8.80
N LEU A 280 -17.55 12.16 8.06
CA LEU A 280 -17.26 11.12 7.07
C LEU A 280 -17.26 11.73 5.67
N LYS A 281 -16.14 11.66 4.97
CA LYS A 281 -16.04 12.04 3.55
C LYS A 281 -15.96 10.79 2.70
N LYS A 282 -16.91 10.64 1.77
CA LYS A 282 -16.90 9.57 0.76
C LYS A 282 -16.57 10.12 -0.62
N TYR A 283 -15.60 9.49 -1.27
CA TYR A 283 -15.05 9.92 -2.55
C TYR A 283 -15.67 9.11 -3.69
N HIS A 284 -16.34 9.81 -4.59
CA HIS A 284 -16.90 9.23 -5.80
C HIS A 284 -16.00 9.50 -7.01
N GLU A 285 -16.04 8.62 -8.01
CA GLU A 285 -15.30 8.88 -9.26
C GLU A 285 -15.90 10.10 -9.95
N TRP A 286 -15.05 10.91 -10.57
CA TRP A 286 -15.50 12.01 -11.41
C TRP A 286 -16.01 11.47 -12.75
N SER A 287 -17.16 10.79 -12.73
CA SER A 287 -17.79 10.23 -13.92
C SER A 287 -18.67 11.29 -14.61
N GLY A 288 -18.12 12.03 -15.59
CA GLY A 288 -18.91 12.84 -16.53
C GLY A 288 -18.22 14.09 -17.08
N LEU A 289 -18.68 14.60 -18.23
CA LEU A 289 -18.17 15.79 -18.94
C LEU A 289 -18.21 17.11 -18.12
N LYS A 290 -18.78 17.11 -16.91
CA LYS A 290 -19.01 18.31 -16.08
C LYS A 290 -17.73 18.92 -15.50
N TRP A 291 -16.63 18.16 -15.44
CA TRP A 291 -15.33 18.65 -14.95
C TRP A 291 -14.42 19.18 -16.05
N LEU A 292 -14.74 18.94 -17.33
CA LEU A 292 -13.97 19.45 -18.47
C LEU A 292 -13.80 20.98 -18.45
N PRO A 293 -14.83 21.80 -18.09
CA PRO A 293 -14.66 23.23 -17.98
C PRO A 293 -13.57 23.61 -16.96
N ILE A 294 -13.57 22.98 -15.78
CA ILE A 294 -12.55 23.24 -14.73
C ILE A 294 -11.17 22.78 -15.20
N ALA A 295 -11.06 21.60 -15.82
CA ALA A 295 -9.80 21.11 -16.37
C ALA A 295 -9.25 21.99 -17.50
N LEU A 296 -10.11 22.56 -18.34
CA LEU A 296 -9.73 23.51 -19.40
C LEU A 296 -9.32 24.86 -18.80
N TRP A 297 -10.06 25.38 -17.82
CA TRP A 297 -9.75 26.63 -17.13
C TRP A 297 -8.46 26.55 -16.30
N SER A 298 -8.15 25.39 -15.75
CA SER A 298 -6.93 25.15 -14.96
C SER A 298 -5.75 24.65 -15.82
N LEU A 299 -5.94 24.44 -17.12
CA LEU A 299 -4.93 23.84 -18.00
C LEU A 299 -3.63 24.67 -18.00
N GLY A 300 -2.51 24.04 -17.66
CA GLY A 300 -1.21 24.70 -17.52
C GLY A 300 -1.02 25.46 -16.19
N ALA A 301 -2.10 25.92 -15.57
CA ALA A 301 -2.09 26.61 -14.28
C ALA A 301 -2.04 25.63 -13.10
N TYR A 302 -2.92 24.64 -13.00
CA TYR A 302 -2.93 23.66 -11.91
C TYR A 302 -3.59 22.34 -12.36
N TYR A 303 -3.12 21.20 -11.86
CA TYR A 303 -3.62 19.89 -12.30
C TYR A 303 -4.56 19.28 -11.26
N PHE A 304 -5.86 19.19 -11.52
CA PHE A 304 -6.79 18.55 -10.58
C PHE A 304 -6.73 17.02 -10.67
N ASP A 305 -6.73 16.35 -9.51
CA ASP A 305 -6.85 14.89 -9.47
C ASP A 305 -8.33 14.50 -9.61
N THR A 306 -8.67 13.72 -10.63
CA THR A 306 -10.06 13.32 -10.92
C THR A 306 -10.44 11.95 -10.37
N SER A 307 -9.45 11.13 -10.00
CA SER A 307 -9.67 9.80 -9.45
C SER A 307 -10.06 9.88 -7.97
N ALA A 308 -11.16 9.21 -7.61
CA ALA A 308 -11.61 9.13 -6.21
C ALA A 308 -10.53 8.59 -5.26
N LYS A 309 -9.83 7.52 -5.69
CA LYS A 309 -8.73 6.94 -4.92
C LYS A 309 -7.61 7.97 -4.72
N ARG A 310 -7.16 8.66 -5.79
CA ARG A 310 -6.05 9.62 -5.68
C ARG A 310 -6.39 10.80 -4.77
N ARG A 311 -7.63 11.31 -4.85
CA ARG A 311 -8.12 12.38 -3.98
C ARG A 311 -8.15 11.99 -2.50
N LEU A 312 -8.64 10.79 -2.17
CA LEU A 312 -8.54 10.25 -0.81
C LEU A 312 -7.09 10.11 -0.34
N LEU A 313 -6.19 9.63 -1.21
CA LEU A 313 -4.78 9.50 -0.88
C LEU A 313 -4.11 10.85 -0.63
N ASN A 314 -4.45 11.87 -1.41
CA ASN A 314 -3.97 13.23 -1.19
C ASN A 314 -4.53 13.81 0.10
N GLU A 315 -5.83 13.68 0.38
CA GLU A 315 -6.45 14.13 1.63
C GLU A 315 -5.65 13.59 2.82
N TYR A 316 -5.46 12.27 2.87
CA TYR A 316 -4.70 11.63 3.94
C TYR A 316 -3.26 12.14 3.99
N SER A 317 -2.54 12.10 2.86
CA SER A 317 -1.11 12.40 2.85
C SER A 317 -0.81 13.86 3.18
N MET A 318 -1.57 14.80 2.61
CA MET A 318 -1.39 16.24 2.83
C MET A 318 -1.87 16.68 4.20
N ASN A 319 -2.97 16.10 4.72
CA ASN A 319 -3.39 16.33 6.10
C ASN A 319 -2.26 15.93 7.06
N ARG A 320 -1.71 14.72 6.92
CA ARG A 320 -0.62 14.27 7.78
C ARG A 320 0.65 15.12 7.64
N ASP A 321 1.01 15.49 6.42
CA ASP A 321 2.20 16.33 6.16
C ASP A 321 2.04 17.73 6.78
N LEU A 322 0.88 18.37 6.63
CA LEU A 322 0.59 19.67 7.24
C LEU A 322 0.58 19.57 8.78
N LYS A 323 0.02 18.48 9.33
CA LYS A 323 0.04 18.23 10.77
C LYS A 323 1.45 18.10 11.33
N ASP A 324 2.32 17.35 10.65
CA ASP A 324 3.72 17.16 11.05
C ASP A 324 4.52 18.49 10.96
N LEU A 325 4.11 19.40 10.09
CA LEU A 325 4.65 20.77 9.99
C LEU A 325 4.07 21.74 11.03
N GLY A 326 3.13 21.29 11.87
CA GLY A 326 2.52 22.07 12.95
C GLY A 326 1.26 22.84 12.57
N PHE A 327 0.74 22.69 11.35
CA PHE A 327 -0.52 23.30 10.94
C PHE A 327 -1.72 22.57 11.55
N LYS A 328 -2.80 23.32 11.82
CA LYS A 328 -4.05 22.76 12.31
C LYS A 328 -4.83 22.18 11.13
N VAL A 329 -5.14 20.90 11.24
CA VAL A 329 -5.96 20.13 10.29
C VAL A 329 -6.82 19.16 11.10
N PRO A 330 -7.97 18.71 10.58
CA PRO A 330 -8.80 17.72 11.26
C PRO A 330 -7.99 16.46 11.57
N GLY A 331 -8.15 15.93 12.78
CA GLY A 331 -7.64 14.60 13.12
C GLY A 331 -8.24 13.54 12.18
N ILE A 332 -7.42 12.66 11.62
CA ILE A 332 -7.88 11.51 10.84
C ILE A 332 -8.01 10.34 11.79
N TYR A 333 -9.19 9.74 11.85
CA TYR A 333 -9.45 8.59 12.72
C TYR A 333 -9.44 7.28 11.94
N TYR A 334 -10.04 7.26 10.74
CA TYR A 334 -10.12 6.07 9.90
C TYR A 334 -9.96 6.40 8.43
N VAL A 335 -9.29 5.52 7.68
CA VAL A 335 -9.13 5.62 6.22
C VAL A 335 -9.42 4.25 5.63
N ASN A 336 -10.28 4.18 4.61
CA ASN A 336 -10.52 2.96 3.85
C ASN A 336 -10.33 3.22 2.36
N LEU A 337 -9.31 2.59 1.78
CA LEU A 337 -8.94 2.78 0.39
C LEU A 337 -9.81 1.97 -0.59
N ARG A 338 -10.43 0.89 -0.12
CA ARG A 338 -11.30 0.02 -0.91
C ARG A 338 -12.64 0.71 -1.19
N ASP A 339 -13.30 1.18 -0.14
CA ASP A 339 -14.59 1.87 -0.16
C ASP A 339 -14.47 3.39 -0.37
N LYS A 340 -13.24 3.89 -0.41
CA LYS A 340 -12.85 5.27 -0.73
C LYS A 340 -13.52 6.28 0.20
N PHE A 341 -13.33 6.12 1.50
CA PHE A 341 -13.78 7.10 2.49
C PHE A 341 -12.74 7.34 3.58
N VAL A 342 -12.90 8.47 4.27
CA VAL A 342 -12.14 8.85 5.48
C VAL A 342 -13.12 9.32 6.55
N VAL A 343 -12.78 9.06 7.81
CA VAL A 343 -13.47 9.61 8.98
C VAL A 343 -12.49 10.52 9.71
N GLU A 344 -12.93 11.75 9.91
CA GLU A 344 -12.15 12.84 10.48
C GLU A 344 -12.85 13.45 11.70
N GLU A 345 -12.07 14.22 12.45
CA GLU A 345 -12.53 15.13 13.49
C GLU A 345 -13.54 16.15 12.94
N TYR A 346 -14.61 16.36 13.68
CA TYR A 346 -15.46 17.54 13.47
C TYR A 346 -14.79 18.76 14.12
N VAL A 347 -14.37 19.71 13.29
CA VAL A 347 -13.78 20.98 13.75
C VAL A 347 -14.90 21.99 13.98
N GLN A 348 -15.03 22.47 15.21
CA GLN A 348 -15.95 23.55 15.54
C GLN A 348 -15.36 24.92 15.17
N GLY A 349 -16.13 25.75 14.47
CA GLY A 349 -15.74 27.11 14.12
C GLY A 349 -16.63 27.72 13.04
N SER A 350 -16.25 28.91 12.59
CA SER A 350 -16.89 29.62 11.46
C SER A 350 -16.10 29.38 10.17
N LEU A 351 -16.79 29.26 9.04
CA LEU A 351 -16.12 29.21 7.74
C LEU A 351 -15.45 30.56 7.46
N PHE A 352 -14.26 30.54 6.87
CA PHE A 352 -13.55 31.77 6.51
C PHE A 352 -14.36 32.65 5.55
N ARG A 353 -15.16 32.04 4.66
CA ARG A 353 -16.16 32.75 3.84
C ARG A 353 -17.06 33.66 4.68
N ASP A 354 -17.60 33.14 5.78
CA ASP A 354 -18.55 33.88 6.61
C ASP A 354 -17.85 34.99 7.41
N VAL A 355 -16.60 34.74 7.83
CA VAL A 355 -15.72 35.76 8.43
C VAL A 355 -15.46 36.91 7.46
N ILE A 356 -15.17 36.62 6.19
CA ILE A 356 -14.98 37.65 5.16
C ILE A 356 -16.24 38.47 4.95
N ILE A 357 -17.41 37.81 4.82
CA ILE A 357 -18.70 38.49 4.66
C ILE A 357 -18.98 39.40 5.87
N GLU A 358 -18.77 38.91 7.09
CA GLU A 358 -18.94 39.72 8.30
C GLU A 358 -17.98 40.90 8.32
N GLY A 359 -16.73 40.70 7.92
CA GLY A 359 -15.74 41.78 7.88
C GLY A 359 -16.06 42.86 6.86
N LEU A 360 -16.51 42.48 5.66
CA LEU A 360 -16.94 43.42 4.62
C LEU A 360 -18.21 44.18 5.00
N THR A 361 -19.16 43.52 5.67
CA THR A 361 -20.47 44.12 6.00
C THR A 361 -20.43 44.97 7.27
N ARG A 362 -19.63 44.60 8.27
CA ARG A 362 -19.61 45.25 9.60
C ARG A 362 -18.32 45.99 9.92
N GLY A 363 -17.29 45.90 9.07
CA GLY A 363 -15.99 46.54 9.30
C GLY A 363 -15.25 45.97 10.52
N LYS A 364 -15.51 44.71 10.88
CA LYS A 364 -14.88 44.00 12.01
C LYS A 364 -14.05 42.81 11.47
N MET A 365 -13.34 42.07 12.32
CA MET A 365 -12.65 40.82 11.93
C MET A 365 -11.47 40.92 10.94
N LEU A 366 -10.95 42.12 10.64
CA LEU A 366 -9.77 42.28 9.78
C LEU A 366 -8.55 41.52 10.32
N ASP A 367 -8.34 41.55 11.65
CA ASP A 367 -7.26 40.83 12.32
C ASP A 367 -7.34 39.31 12.06
N ILE A 368 -8.56 38.76 12.03
CA ILE A 368 -8.78 37.32 11.75
C ILE A 368 -8.45 37.00 10.29
N ILE A 369 -8.82 37.88 9.36
CA ILE A 369 -8.47 37.73 7.94
C ILE A 369 -6.95 37.74 7.77
N GLU A 370 -6.26 38.65 8.46
CA GLU A 370 -4.80 38.70 8.43
C GLU A 370 -4.16 37.43 9.00
N ILE A 371 -4.70 36.87 10.09
CA ILE A 371 -4.24 35.59 10.66
C ILE A 371 -4.40 34.46 9.64
N VAL A 372 -5.57 34.33 8.99
CA VAL A 372 -5.80 33.29 7.97
C VAL A 372 -4.83 33.42 6.80
N LEU A 373 -4.64 34.63 6.27
CA LEU A 373 -3.71 34.88 5.16
C LEU A 373 -2.25 34.61 5.57
N SER A 374 -1.89 34.90 6.82
CA SER A 374 -0.56 34.57 7.38
C SER A 374 -0.33 33.06 7.46
N GLU A 375 -1.33 32.28 7.88
CA GLU A 375 -1.24 30.81 7.88
C GLU A 375 -1.10 30.23 6.47
N ILE A 376 -1.84 30.77 5.48
CA ILE A 376 -1.68 30.37 4.07
C ILE A 376 -0.26 30.67 3.57
N ALA A 377 0.27 31.85 3.89
CA ALA A 377 1.65 32.21 3.52
C ALA A 377 2.69 31.27 4.17
N LYS A 378 2.46 30.83 5.42
CA LYS A 378 3.31 29.82 6.08
C LYS A 378 3.24 28.47 5.38
N VAL A 379 2.06 28.01 4.97
CA VAL A 379 1.90 26.78 4.16
C VAL A 379 2.69 26.89 2.85
N HIS A 380 2.59 28.02 2.16
CA HIS A 380 3.35 28.28 0.93
C HIS A 380 4.86 28.29 1.15
N LYS A 381 5.32 28.83 2.28
CA LYS A 381 6.75 28.82 2.66
C LYS A 381 7.30 27.41 2.87
N CYS A 382 6.45 26.45 3.26
CA CYS A 382 6.78 25.02 3.31
C CYS A 382 6.80 24.35 1.92
N GLY A 383 6.54 25.10 0.85
CA GLY A 383 6.50 24.58 -0.52
C GLY A 383 5.25 23.76 -0.82
N ILE A 384 4.14 24.01 -0.11
CA ILE A 384 2.85 23.36 -0.30
C ILE A 384 1.87 24.37 -0.90
N VAL A 385 1.06 23.92 -1.85
CA VAL A 385 -0.06 24.65 -2.43
C VAL A 385 -1.34 23.91 -2.03
N LEU A 386 -2.34 24.62 -1.50
CA LEU A 386 -3.61 24.05 -1.06
C LEU A 386 -4.44 23.53 -2.25
N GLY A 387 -4.33 24.17 -3.40
CA GLY A 387 -4.96 23.76 -4.66
C GLY A 387 -6.43 24.13 -4.77
N ASP A 388 -7.21 23.91 -3.71
CA ASP A 388 -8.58 24.41 -3.58
C ASP A 388 -8.71 25.32 -2.35
N ALA A 389 -8.03 26.47 -2.41
CA ALA A 389 -8.03 27.48 -1.36
C ALA A 389 -9.35 28.28 -1.29
N ASN A 390 -10.49 27.63 -1.55
CA ASN A 390 -11.79 28.24 -1.39
C ASN A 390 -11.98 28.66 0.08
N PRO A 391 -12.49 29.87 0.39
CA PRO A 391 -12.79 30.28 1.77
C PRO A 391 -13.75 29.35 2.54
N THR A 392 -14.48 28.44 1.87
CA THR A 392 -15.27 27.40 2.55
C THR A 392 -14.44 26.21 3.03
N ASN A 393 -13.19 26.08 2.60
CA ASN A 393 -12.26 25.01 2.97
C ASN A 393 -11.32 25.43 4.12
N ILE A 394 -11.65 26.52 4.81
CA ILE A 394 -10.91 27.03 5.96
C ILE A 394 -11.91 27.29 7.08
N ILE A 395 -11.63 26.74 8.26
CA ILE A 395 -12.41 26.96 9.47
C ILE A 395 -11.59 27.80 10.44
N VAL A 396 -12.20 28.86 10.97
CA VAL A 396 -11.62 29.69 12.02
C VAL A 396 -12.32 29.39 13.33
N ASN A 397 -11.55 29.00 14.34
CA ASN A 397 -12.03 28.95 15.70
C ASN A 397 -11.75 30.31 16.36
N ASN A 398 -12.77 31.16 16.43
CA ASN A 398 -12.64 32.54 16.90
C ASN A 398 -12.15 32.64 18.36
N ASP A 399 -12.44 31.66 19.21
CA ASP A 399 -12.07 31.69 20.62
C ASP A 399 -10.56 31.42 20.82
N GLN A 400 -9.96 30.63 19.92
CA GLN A 400 -8.56 30.19 20.01
C GLN A 400 -7.67 30.82 18.94
N GLN A 401 -8.24 31.59 18.01
CA GLN A 401 -7.58 32.12 16.82
C GLN A 401 -6.87 31.03 15.98
N ASP A 402 -7.34 29.78 16.09
CA ASP A 402 -6.82 28.65 15.34
C ASP A 402 -7.44 28.63 13.93
N VAL A 403 -6.60 28.40 12.92
CA VAL A 403 -7.00 28.29 11.50
C VAL A 403 -6.81 26.86 11.05
N PHE A 404 -7.91 26.18 10.75
CA PHE A 404 -7.92 24.81 10.27
C PHE A 404 -8.08 24.77 8.75
N PHE A 405 -7.18 24.06 8.09
CA PHE A 405 -7.32 23.71 6.67
C PHE A 405 -8.07 22.38 6.52
N ILE A 406 -9.15 22.39 5.75
CA ILE A 406 -9.97 21.21 5.45
C ILE A 406 -10.01 20.97 3.94
N ASP A 407 -10.42 19.78 3.52
CA ASP A 407 -10.53 19.37 2.10
C ASP A 407 -9.21 19.56 1.33
N LEU A 408 -8.21 18.79 1.75
CA LEU A 408 -6.84 18.81 1.25
C LEU A 408 -6.62 17.89 0.05
N GLU A 409 -7.68 17.35 -0.55
CA GLU A 409 -7.62 16.38 -1.65
C GLU A 409 -6.91 16.91 -2.91
N GLN A 410 -6.83 18.23 -3.07
CA GLN A 410 -6.14 18.90 -4.18
C GLN A 410 -4.78 19.50 -3.78
N ALA A 411 -4.43 19.46 -2.49
CA ALA A 411 -3.19 20.01 -1.98
C ALA A 411 -1.98 19.18 -2.44
N ARG A 412 -0.84 19.84 -2.61
CA ARG A 412 0.43 19.17 -3.00
C ARG A 412 1.64 20.05 -2.73
N TYR A 413 2.80 19.42 -2.67
CA TYR A 413 4.06 20.15 -2.82
C TYR A 413 4.18 20.78 -4.21
N GLY A 414 4.53 22.05 -4.26
CA GLY A 414 4.66 22.82 -5.50
C GLY A 414 5.01 24.28 -5.24
N ASN A 415 5.27 25.00 -6.32
CA ASN A 415 5.63 26.42 -6.30
C ASN A 415 4.53 27.32 -6.91
N LYS A 416 3.31 26.80 -7.00
CA LYS A 416 2.18 27.48 -7.65
C LYS A 416 1.28 28.21 -6.66
N SER A 417 1.87 28.84 -5.63
CA SER A 417 1.16 29.58 -4.58
C SER A 417 0.23 30.67 -5.10
N SER A 418 0.54 31.27 -6.26
CA SER A 418 -0.34 32.24 -6.93
C SER A 418 -1.70 31.66 -7.32
N TRP A 419 -1.79 30.34 -7.52
CA TRP A 419 -3.05 29.64 -7.79
C TRP A 419 -4.02 29.77 -6.60
N ASP A 420 -3.53 29.53 -5.38
CA ASP A 420 -4.36 29.62 -4.17
C ASP A 420 -4.91 31.05 -3.99
N LEU A 421 -4.09 32.07 -4.26
CA LEU A 421 -4.53 33.47 -4.20
C LEU A 421 -5.60 33.78 -5.26
N ALA A 422 -5.44 33.25 -6.48
CA ALA A 422 -6.43 33.44 -7.54
C ALA A 422 -7.78 32.80 -7.17
N ILE A 423 -7.76 31.59 -6.59
CA ILE A 423 -8.95 30.89 -6.11
C ILE A 423 -9.61 31.67 -4.96
N LEU A 424 -8.83 32.12 -3.97
CA LEU A 424 -9.34 32.96 -2.88
C LEU A 424 -10.07 34.19 -3.44
N PHE A 425 -9.40 34.98 -4.30
CA PHE A 425 -10.00 36.17 -4.87
C PHE A 425 -11.26 35.88 -5.66
N PHE A 426 -11.26 34.83 -6.49
CA PHE A 426 -12.41 34.44 -7.29
C PHE A 426 -13.65 34.10 -6.45
N PHE A 427 -13.48 33.42 -5.32
CA PHE A 427 -14.61 33.05 -4.44
C PHE A 427 -14.97 34.13 -3.41
N THR A 428 -14.19 35.20 -3.32
CA THR A 428 -14.48 36.37 -2.46
C THR A 428 -15.01 37.59 -3.22
N ALA A 429 -14.78 37.65 -4.54
CA ALA A 429 -15.30 38.69 -5.43
C ALA A 429 -16.77 38.41 -5.78
#